data_AF-A0A5N5MEJ6-F1
#
_entry.id   AF-A0A5N5MEJ6-F1
#
_cell.length_a   1.000
_cell.length_b   1.000
_cell.length_c   1.000
_cell.angle_alpha   90.00
_cell.angle_beta   90.00
_cell.angle_gamma   90.00
#
_symmetry.space_group_name_H-M   'P 1'
#
loop_
_entity.id
_entity.type
_entity.pdbx_description
1 polymer ?
#
loop_
_entity_poly.entity_id
_entity_poly.type
_entity_poly.pdbx_seq_one_letter_code
_entity_poly.pdbx_strand_id
1 'polypeptide(L)'
;MVKLTKTLITVFFLLLKLDNKDVLSLFRVLHWQPNAGTTVNTQILNEVSQCVESINGVKEGRWKATLTYYKPMLRGAFLFFSFLFFFFSFLFFLLNISWIFQFQFENPDQSLAPELPRDFLGISLPEQPNKYYFIIRGQRIVLEADSSIQTIMEKLQSYKSRVALYFEGFQYQLGDFQLRVGKVTPTHSDNLRGIIMEVEYLPLSSLEKSRQVMEEFVDIWQEAISKRSLPGHFMHIEPSFVEYGLSDHYSSQHTAVQYATVMAQLIATQSVQAARN
;
A
#
# COMPACT_ATOMS: atom_id res chain seq x y z
N MET A 1 27.37 -7.48 -16.08
CA MET A 1 26.47 -6.63 -16.89
C MET A 1 25.07 -6.45 -16.30
N VAL A 2 24.43 -7.46 -15.71
CA VAL A 2 23.08 -7.36 -15.06
C VAL A 2 23.01 -6.33 -13.91
N LYS A 3 24.13 -6.01 -13.26
CA LYS A 3 24.19 -4.95 -12.23
C LYS A 3 24.04 -3.53 -12.81
N LEU A 4 24.54 -3.28 -14.01
CA LEU A 4 24.55 -1.94 -14.61
C LEU A 4 23.15 -1.53 -15.10
N THR A 5 22.33 -2.49 -15.52
CA THR A 5 20.92 -2.28 -15.93
C THR A 5 20.01 -1.98 -14.74
N LYS A 6 20.22 -2.62 -13.59
CA LYS A 6 19.56 -2.20 -12.34
C LYS A 6 19.98 -0.78 -11.97
N THR A 7 21.27 -0.47 -12.03
CA THR A 7 21.80 0.86 -11.69
C THR A 7 21.28 1.95 -12.63
N LEU A 8 21.24 1.74 -13.96
CA LEU A 8 20.74 2.76 -14.90
C LEU A 8 19.23 2.98 -14.80
N ILE A 9 18.44 1.93 -14.57
CA ILE A 9 17.01 2.06 -14.30
C ILE A 9 16.80 2.81 -12.97
N THR A 10 17.54 2.44 -11.92
CA THR A 10 17.52 3.15 -10.63
C THR A 10 17.97 4.61 -10.76
N VAL A 11 18.99 4.92 -11.57
CA VAL A 11 19.49 6.29 -11.81
C VAL A 11 18.51 7.11 -12.65
N PHE A 12 17.83 6.51 -13.63
CA PHE A 12 16.76 7.16 -14.41
C PHE A 12 15.53 7.45 -13.54
N PHE A 13 15.20 6.56 -12.59
CA PHE A 13 14.16 6.79 -11.59
C PHE A 13 14.57 7.80 -10.50
N LEU A 14 15.86 7.89 -10.16
CA LEU A 14 16.42 8.92 -9.27
C LEU A 14 16.42 10.30 -9.93
N LEU A 15 16.62 10.37 -11.25
CA LEU A 15 16.61 11.63 -12.01
C LEU A 15 15.20 12.21 -12.24
N LEU A 16 14.15 11.39 -12.14
CA LEU A 16 12.76 11.86 -12.11
C LEU A 16 12.29 12.31 -10.72
N LYS A 17 13.15 12.17 -9.70
CA LYS A 17 12.87 12.57 -8.32
C LYS A 17 13.28 14.03 -8.10
N LEU A 18 12.66 14.95 -8.85
CA LEU A 18 12.82 16.38 -8.63
C LEU A 18 11.57 16.96 -7.98
N ASP A 19 11.76 17.25 -6.69
CA ASP A 19 11.11 18.26 -5.87
C ASP A 19 9.59 18.14 -5.71
N ASN A 20 9.19 17.50 -4.60
CA ASN A 20 8.05 17.99 -3.85
C ASN A 20 8.46 18.04 -2.38
N LYS A 21 8.43 19.24 -1.80
CA LYS A 21 8.59 19.45 -0.36
C LYS A 21 7.35 18.91 0.34
N ASP A 22 7.25 17.58 0.42
CA ASP A 22 6.26 16.93 1.25
C ASP A 22 6.56 17.36 2.70
N VAL A 23 5.55 17.95 3.35
CA VAL A 23 5.56 18.13 4.80
C VAL A 23 5.77 16.74 5.37
N LEU A 24 6.97 16.49 5.89
CA LEU A 24 7.32 15.20 6.45
C LEU A 24 6.32 14.93 7.58
N SER A 25 5.54 13.86 7.44
CA SER A 25 4.70 13.27 8.48
C SER A 25 5.15 11.82 8.70
N LEU A 26 5.13 11.35 9.95
CA LEU A 26 5.41 9.95 10.25
C LEU A 26 4.07 9.23 10.30
N PHE A 27 3.90 8.27 9.41
CA PHE A 27 2.65 7.55 9.23
C PHE A 27 2.83 6.07 9.55
N ARG A 28 1.94 5.50 10.37
CA ARG A 28 1.90 4.07 10.70
C ARG A 28 0.50 3.51 10.45
N VAL A 29 0.45 2.34 9.83
CA VAL A 29 -0.78 1.56 9.65
C VAL A 29 -0.77 0.35 10.59
N LEU A 30 -1.77 0.25 11.45
CA LEU A 30 -2.00 -0.85 12.35
C LEU A 30 -3.27 -1.60 11.97
N HIS A 31 -3.28 -2.91 12.18
CA HIS A 31 -4.46 -3.74 11.95
C HIS A 31 -4.84 -4.52 13.20
N TRP A 32 -6.13 -4.75 13.38
CA TRP A 32 -6.63 -5.54 14.49
C TRP A 32 -6.38 -7.03 14.27
N GLN A 33 -5.64 -7.65 15.19
CA GLN A 33 -5.48 -9.09 15.27
C GLN A 33 -6.40 -9.64 16.36
N PRO A 34 -7.49 -10.34 16.00
CA PRO A 34 -8.38 -10.96 16.97
C PRO A 34 -7.69 -12.14 17.68
N ASN A 35 -8.13 -12.43 18.90
CA ASN A 35 -7.71 -13.63 19.64
C ASN A 35 -8.16 -14.91 18.92
N ALA A 36 -7.51 -16.03 19.24
CA ALA A 36 -7.89 -17.32 18.66
C ALA A 36 -9.37 -17.62 18.96
N GLY A 37 -10.14 -17.93 17.91
CA GLY A 37 -11.57 -18.24 18.03
C GLY A 37 -12.49 -17.01 18.08
N THR A 38 -11.97 -15.78 18.02
CA THR A 38 -12.79 -14.57 17.94
C THR A 38 -12.77 -13.99 16.53
N THR A 39 -13.91 -13.44 16.11
CA THR A 39 -14.05 -12.77 14.81
C THR A 39 -14.19 -11.27 15.01
N VAL A 40 -13.62 -10.51 14.08
CA VAL A 40 -13.76 -9.05 14.08
C VAL A 40 -15.24 -8.70 13.84
N ASN A 41 -15.77 -7.75 14.59
CA ASN A 41 -17.14 -7.26 14.46
C ASN A 41 -17.23 -5.75 14.70
N THR A 42 -18.39 -5.16 14.43
CA THR A 42 -18.62 -3.71 14.59
C THR A 42 -18.58 -3.26 16.05
N GLN A 43 -18.85 -4.14 17.03
CA GLN A 43 -18.74 -3.78 18.45
C GLN A 43 -17.30 -3.47 18.82
N ILE A 44 -16.34 -4.29 18.38
CA ILE A 44 -14.90 -4.03 18.60
C ILE A 44 -14.51 -2.68 17.98
N LEU A 45 -14.99 -2.38 16.77
CA LEU A 45 -14.74 -1.09 16.12
C LEU A 45 -15.26 0.09 16.96
N ASN A 46 -16.49 -0.02 17.47
CA ASN A 46 -17.09 1.04 18.29
C ASN A 46 -16.31 1.27 19.59
N GLU A 47 -15.87 0.19 20.26
CA GLU A 47 -15.06 0.27 21.47
C GLU A 47 -13.69 0.89 21.19
N VAL A 48 -13.05 0.53 20.07
CA VAL A 48 -11.79 1.15 19.63
C VAL A 48 -12.00 2.65 19.37
N SER A 49 -13.07 3.04 18.67
CA SER A 49 -13.40 4.45 18.45
C SER A 49 -13.63 5.22 19.75
N GLN A 50 -14.35 4.63 20.71
CA GLN A 50 -14.55 5.23 22.05
C GLN A 50 -13.24 5.30 22.85
N CYS A 51 -12.32 4.37 22.62
CA CYS A 51 -10.99 4.40 23.23
C CYS A 51 -10.19 5.62 22.74
N VAL A 52 -10.22 5.92 21.43
CA VAL A 52 -9.61 7.15 20.87
C VAL A 52 -10.19 8.39 21.53
N GLU A 53 -11.51 8.46 21.70
CA GLU A 53 -12.17 9.59 22.36
C GLU A 53 -11.77 9.70 23.84
N SER A 54 -11.58 8.57 24.54
CA SER A 54 -11.17 8.54 25.95
C SER A 54 -9.74 9.03 26.21
N ILE A 55 -8.86 8.99 25.19
CA ILE A 55 -7.51 9.56 25.28
C ILE A 55 -7.46 11.02 24.79
N ASN A 56 -8.62 11.70 24.71
CA ASN A 56 -8.81 13.08 24.24
C ASN A 56 -8.80 13.25 22.70
N GLY A 57 -9.05 12.19 21.94
CA GLY A 57 -9.22 12.30 20.49
C GLY A 57 -10.52 13.01 20.12
N VAL A 58 -10.42 14.11 19.36
CA VAL A 58 -11.56 14.89 18.87
C VAL A 58 -11.94 14.41 17.48
N LYS A 59 -13.19 13.96 17.31
CA LYS A 59 -13.69 13.47 16.02
C LYS A 59 -13.87 14.61 15.01
N GLU A 60 -13.17 14.55 13.89
CA GLU A 60 -13.18 15.62 12.88
C GLU A 60 -14.05 15.30 11.66
N GLY A 61 -14.23 14.03 11.31
CA GLY A 61 -14.94 13.69 10.09
C GLY A 61 -14.96 12.20 9.75
N ARG A 62 -15.49 11.91 8.55
CA ARG A 62 -15.46 10.57 7.97
C ARG A 62 -14.20 10.40 7.14
N TRP A 63 -13.63 9.22 7.20
CA TRP A 63 -12.46 8.83 6.43
C TRP A 63 -12.80 7.66 5.52
N LYS A 64 -12.28 7.68 4.28
CA LYS A 64 -12.43 6.61 3.29
C LYS A 64 -11.15 6.43 2.48
N ALA A 65 -10.79 5.18 2.24
CA ALA A 65 -9.73 4.80 1.31
C ALA A 65 -10.13 3.54 0.52
N THR A 66 -9.50 3.34 -0.64
CA THR A 66 -9.73 2.14 -1.47
C THR A 66 -8.40 1.54 -1.90
N LEU A 67 -8.26 0.24 -1.71
CA LEU A 67 -7.11 -0.54 -2.15
C LEU A 67 -7.59 -1.68 -3.04
N THR A 68 -7.03 -1.79 -4.24
CA THR A 68 -7.49 -2.72 -5.26
C THR A 68 -6.39 -3.69 -5.66
N TYR A 69 -6.71 -4.97 -5.71
CA TYR A 69 -5.85 -6.04 -6.20
C TYR A 69 -6.22 -6.40 -7.63
N TYR A 70 -5.24 -6.32 -8.52
CA TYR A 70 -5.38 -6.53 -9.95
C TYR A 70 -4.71 -7.82 -10.38
N LYS A 71 -5.41 -8.56 -11.26
CA LYS A 71 -4.92 -9.75 -11.94
C LYS A 71 -4.80 -9.47 -13.43
N PRO A 72 -3.71 -9.86 -14.10
CA PRO A 72 -3.59 -9.62 -15.54
C PRO A 72 -4.56 -10.46 -16.34
N MET A 73 -5.03 -9.88 -17.44
CA MET A 73 -5.78 -10.58 -18.46
C MET A 73 -4.79 -11.01 -19.56
N LEU A 74 -4.59 -12.32 -19.73
CA LEU A 74 -3.54 -12.88 -20.60
C LEU A 74 -3.55 -12.33 -22.04
N ARG A 75 -4.71 -11.89 -22.55
CA ARG A 75 -4.83 -11.25 -23.88
C ARG A 75 -4.45 -9.76 -23.89
N GLY A 76 -4.77 -9.00 -22.85
CA GLY A 76 -4.54 -7.54 -22.79
C GLY A 76 -3.21 -7.14 -22.16
N ALA A 77 -2.65 -7.98 -21.30
CA ALA A 77 -1.37 -7.71 -20.66
C ALA A 77 -0.19 -7.75 -21.65
N PHE A 78 -0.25 -8.60 -22.68
CA PHE A 78 0.73 -8.56 -23.77
C PHE A 78 0.71 -7.19 -24.47
N LEU A 79 -0.47 -6.64 -24.75
CA LEU A 79 -0.62 -5.31 -25.37
C LEU A 79 -0.14 -4.18 -24.47
N PHE A 80 -0.38 -4.25 -23.16
CA PHE A 80 0.11 -3.23 -22.21
C PHE A 80 1.63 -3.27 -22.04
N PHE A 81 2.23 -4.46 -21.91
CA PHE A 81 3.68 -4.58 -21.84
C PHE A 81 4.34 -4.22 -23.17
N SER A 82 3.74 -4.57 -24.31
CA SER A 82 4.17 -4.07 -25.61
C SER A 82 4.06 -2.55 -25.69
N PHE A 83 2.97 -1.95 -25.23
CA PHE A 83 2.80 -0.49 -25.21
C PHE A 83 3.83 0.20 -24.31
N LEU A 84 4.07 -0.34 -23.10
CA LEU A 84 5.07 0.19 -22.18
C LEU A 84 6.48 0.06 -22.76
N PHE A 85 6.78 -1.08 -23.39
CA PHE A 85 8.02 -1.31 -24.13
C PHE A 85 8.18 -0.29 -25.26
N PHE A 86 7.17 -0.12 -26.12
CA PHE A 86 7.19 0.88 -27.20
C PHE A 86 7.29 2.31 -26.67
N PHE A 87 6.61 2.63 -25.58
CA PHE A 87 6.66 3.95 -24.94
C PHE A 87 8.05 4.24 -24.39
N PHE A 88 8.66 3.28 -23.69
CA PHE A 88 10.04 3.42 -23.24
C PHE A 88 11.01 3.48 -24.42
N SER A 89 10.89 2.61 -25.43
CA SER A 89 11.71 2.66 -26.65
C SER A 89 11.58 3.99 -27.39
N PHE A 90 10.39 4.57 -27.45
CA PHE A 90 10.14 5.88 -28.05
C PHE A 90 10.71 7.03 -27.22
N LEU A 91 10.59 6.96 -25.88
CA LEU A 91 11.21 7.90 -24.96
C LEU A 91 12.75 7.86 -25.06
N PHE A 92 13.34 6.67 -25.18
CA PHE A 92 14.79 6.48 -25.40
C PHE A 92 15.24 6.99 -26.76
N PHE A 93 14.42 6.80 -27.81
CA PHE A 93 14.66 7.35 -29.14
C PHE A 93 14.65 8.89 -29.12
N LEU A 94 13.70 9.52 -28.43
CA LEU A 94 13.65 10.97 -28.25
C LEU A 94 14.84 11.53 -27.44
N LEU A 95 15.38 10.74 -26.52
CA LEU A 95 16.56 11.09 -25.72
C LEU A 95 17.90 10.82 -26.41
N ASN A 96 17.90 10.36 -27.67
CA ASN A 96 19.10 10.05 -28.46
C ASN A 96 20.07 9.07 -27.78
N ILE A 97 19.53 8.17 -26.95
CA ILE A 97 20.28 7.09 -26.32
C ILE A 97 20.22 5.89 -27.27
N SER A 98 21.22 5.77 -28.15
CA SER A 98 21.29 4.69 -29.14
C SER A 98 21.82 3.41 -28.50
N TRP A 99 20.96 2.42 -28.26
CA TRP A 99 21.36 1.00 -28.24
C TRP A 99 20.24 0.11 -28.76
N ILE A 100 20.62 -0.75 -29.71
CA ILE A 100 19.83 -1.82 -30.30
C ILE A 100 19.43 -2.80 -29.18
N PHE A 101 18.15 -2.79 -28.79
CA PHE A 101 17.55 -3.96 -28.16
C PHE A 101 17.33 -5.01 -29.24
N GLN A 102 18.32 -5.89 -29.44
CA GLN A 102 18.06 -7.16 -30.09
C GLN A 102 17.49 -8.09 -29.03
N PHE A 103 16.16 -8.09 -28.89
CA PHE A 103 15.45 -9.17 -28.22
C PHE A 103 15.60 -10.41 -29.11
N GLN A 104 16.65 -11.19 -28.89
CA GLN A 104 16.78 -12.49 -29.52
C GLN A 104 15.77 -13.43 -28.85
N PHE A 105 14.65 -13.68 -29.52
CA PHE A 105 13.83 -14.87 -29.25
C PHE A 105 14.66 -16.07 -29.70
N GLU A 106 15.42 -16.64 -28.78
CA GLU A 106 16.13 -17.90 -28.98
C GLU A 106 15.12 -19.06 -28.89
N ASN A 107 15.34 -20.09 -29.71
CA ASN A 107 14.44 -21.24 -29.91
C ASN A 107 14.03 -21.93 -28.58
N PRO A 108 12.86 -22.60 -28.55
CA PRO A 108 12.21 -23.02 -27.32
C PRO A 108 12.76 -24.35 -26.80
N ASP A 109 13.83 -24.28 -26.01
CA ASP A 109 14.09 -25.34 -25.03
C ASP A 109 13.26 -25.07 -23.77
N GLN A 110 12.46 -26.08 -23.39
CA GLN A 110 11.29 -26.04 -22.52
C GLN A 110 11.55 -25.71 -21.03
N SER A 111 12.31 -24.67 -20.68
CA SER A 111 12.57 -24.36 -19.25
C SER A 111 12.47 -22.90 -18.81
N LEU A 112 12.00 -21.98 -19.65
CA LEU A 112 11.72 -20.59 -19.24
C LEU A 112 10.30 -20.22 -19.62
N ALA A 113 9.36 -20.41 -18.68
CA ALA A 113 8.03 -19.85 -18.81
C ALA A 113 8.16 -18.35 -19.12
N PRO A 114 7.49 -17.81 -20.16
CA PRO A 114 7.52 -16.38 -20.43
C PRO A 114 7.12 -15.66 -19.15
N GLU A 115 7.90 -14.69 -18.67
CA GLU A 115 7.59 -13.97 -17.44
C GLU A 115 6.20 -13.35 -17.55
N LEU A 116 5.22 -14.10 -17.07
CA LEU A 116 3.82 -13.76 -17.20
C LEU A 116 3.58 -12.41 -16.53
N PRO A 117 2.65 -11.60 -17.06
CA PRO A 117 2.20 -10.42 -16.36
C PRO A 117 1.76 -10.82 -14.95
N ARG A 118 2.15 -10.02 -13.96
CA ARG A 118 2.07 -10.40 -12.54
C ARG A 118 0.96 -9.63 -11.83
N ASP A 119 0.41 -10.25 -10.81
CA ASP A 119 -0.60 -9.61 -9.96
C ASP A 119 0.02 -8.44 -9.19
N PHE A 120 -0.71 -7.36 -9.03
CA PHE A 120 -0.25 -6.18 -8.30
C PHE A 120 -1.36 -5.57 -7.45
N LEU A 121 -0.95 -4.75 -6.49
CA LEU A 121 -1.84 -3.91 -5.68
C LEU A 121 -1.79 -2.48 -6.19
N GLY A 122 -2.94 -1.83 -6.19
CA GLY A 122 -3.10 -0.44 -6.59
C GLY A 122 -3.82 0.35 -5.50
N ILE A 123 -3.24 1.48 -5.09
CA ILE A 123 -3.80 2.36 -4.05
C ILE A 123 -3.79 3.82 -4.50
N SER A 124 -4.86 4.52 -4.16
CA SER A 124 -4.93 5.99 -4.18
C SER A 124 -4.90 6.48 -2.74
N LEU A 125 -4.02 7.44 -2.46
CA LEU A 125 -3.87 8.02 -1.13
C LEU A 125 -4.64 9.35 -1.07
N PRO A 126 -5.42 9.62 0.00
CA PRO A 126 -6.19 10.87 0.13
C PRO A 126 -5.34 12.14 0.04
N GLU A 127 -4.09 12.08 0.50
CA GLU A 127 -3.14 13.18 0.52
C GLU A 127 -2.68 13.58 -0.88
N GLN A 128 -2.67 12.62 -1.83
CA GLN A 128 -2.27 12.83 -3.22
C GLN A 128 -3.30 12.17 -4.17
N PRO A 129 -4.50 12.74 -4.32
CA PRO A 129 -5.60 12.13 -5.07
C PRO A 129 -5.31 12.00 -6.57
N ASN A 130 -4.38 12.80 -7.10
CA ASN A 130 -3.95 12.75 -8.49
C ASN A 130 -2.90 11.65 -8.76
N LYS A 131 -2.49 10.91 -7.73
CA LYS A 131 -1.49 9.86 -7.83
C LYS A 131 -2.11 8.50 -7.59
N TYR A 132 -1.45 7.51 -8.16
CA TYR A 132 -1.76 6.10 -7.98
C TYR A 132 -0.49 5.30 -7.80
N TYR A 133 -0.48 4.40 -6.82
CA TYR A 133 0.69 3.60 -6.49
C TYR A 133 0.44 2.14 -6.79
N PHE A 134 1.36 1.54 -7.55
CA PHE A 134 1.39 0.12 -7.85
C PHE A 134 2.40 -0.59 -6.97
N ILE A 135 2.02 -1.71 -6.37
CA ILE A 135 2.90 -2.54 -5.54
C ILE A 135 2.89 -3.97 -6.07
N ILE A 136 4.05 -4.42 -6.57
CA ILE A 136 4.28 -5.81 -6.97
C ILE A 136 5.08 -6.48 -5.85
N ARG A 137 4.36 -7.07 -4.90
CA ARG A 137 4.94 -7.62 -3.66
C ARG A 137 5.99 -8.70 -3.89
N GLY A 138 5.79 -9.58 -4.88
CA GLY A 138 6.73 -10.67 -5.17
C GLY A 138 8.11 -10.20 -5.63
N GLN A 139 8.17 -9.03 -6.28
CA GLN A 139 9.41 -8.42 -6.78
C GLN A 139 9.92 -7.30 -5.89
N ARG A 140 9.16 -6.93 -4.85
CA ARG A 140 9.40 -5.76 -4.00
C ARG A 140 9.54 -4.48 -4.84
N ILE A 141 8.57 -4.27 -5.74
CA ILE A 141 8.54 -3.07 -6.59
C ILE A 141 7.37 -2.20 -6.15
N VAL A 142 7.63 -0.90 -5.98
CA VAL A 142 6.60 0.15 -5.83
C VAL A 142 6.79 1.19 -6.94
N LEU A 143 5.70 1.53 -7.63
CA LEU A 143 5.70 2.53 -8.71
C LEU A 143 4.65 3.58 -8.42
N GLU A 144 4.99 4.84 -8.67
CA GLU A 144 4.05 5.95 -8.68
C GLU A 144 3.63 6.24 -10.13
N ALA A 145 2.35 6.51 -10.32
CA ALA A 145 1.77 6.94 -11.59
C ALA A 145 0.72 8.03 -11.35
N ASP A 146 0.31 8.70 -12.42
CA ASP A 146 -0.86 9.56 -12.41
C ASP A 146 -2.16 8.74 -12.26
N SER A 147 -3.19 9.30 -11.63
CA SER A 147 -4.47 8.61 -11.40
C SER A 147 -5.19 8.19 -12.69
N SER A 148 -4.92 8.86 -13.82
CA SER A 148 -5.45 8.49 -15.15
C SER A 148 -5.06 7.08 -15.60
N ILE A 149 -4.01 6.48 -15.00
CA ILE A 149 -3.61 5.10 -15.29
C ILE A 149 -4.73 4.09 -15.03
N GLN A 150 -5.63 4.35 -14.08
CA GLN A 150 -6.78 3.49 -13.81
C GLN A 150 -7.68 3.40 -15.05
N THR A 151 -8.03 4.55 -15.63
CA THR A 151 -8.81 4.65 -16.87
C THR A 151 -8.11 3.96 -18.04
N ILE A 152 -6.79 4.07 -18.14
CA ILE A 152 -6.01 3.41 -19.19
C ILE A 152 -6.09 1.89 -19.04
N MET A 153 -5.88 1.36 -17.83
CA MET A 153 -5.96 -0.08 -17.57
C MET A 153 -7.35 -0.65 -17.85
N GLU A 154 -8.41 0.09 -17.49
CA GLU A 154 -9.79 -0.27 -17.78
C GLU A 154 -10.06 -0.32 -19.30
N LYS A 155 -9.65 0.72 -20.04
CA LYS A 155 -9.83 0.78 -21.50
C LYS A 155 -9.06 -0.31 -22.25
N LEU A 156 -7.82 -0.57 -21.82
CA LEU A 156 -6.98 -1.60 -22.43
C LEU A 156 -7.40 -3.02 -22.03
N GLN A 157 -8.26 -3.16 -21.00
CA GLN A 157 -8.64 -4.44 -20.39
C GLN A 157 -7.40 -5.31 -20.10
N SER A 158 -6.29 -4.66 -19.73
CA SER A 158 -5.01 -5.32 -19.51
C SER A 158 -4.97 -6.03 -18.17
N TYR A 159 -5.66 -5.47 -17.18
CA TYR A 159 -5.81 -6.01 -15.84
C TYR A 159 -7.26 -5.96 -15.40
N LYS A 160 -7.70 -7.01 -14.70
CA LYS A 160 -9.01 -7.08 -14.07
C LYS A 160 -8.86 -6.90 -12.57
N SER A 161 -9.63 -5.97 -12.01
CA SER A 161 -9.80 -5.89 -10.55
C SER A 161 -10.41 -7.19 -10.04
N ARG A 162 -9.71 -7.88 -9.14
CA ARG A 162 -10.14 -9.16 -8.58
C ARG A 162 -10.76 -8.98 -7.19
N VAL A 163 -10.15 -8.14 -6.37
CA VAL A 163 -10.61 -7.82 -5.02
C VAL A 163 -10.29 -6.36 -4.77
N ALA A 164 -11.28 -5.56 -4.38
CA ALA A 164 -11.05 -4.26 -3.78
C ALA A 164 -11.52 -4.28 -2.33
N LEU A 165 -10.75 -3.62 -1.47
CA LEU A 165 -11.07 -3.40 -0.07
C LEU A 165 -11.36 -1.92 0.12
N TYR A 166 -12.52 -1.65 0.70
CA TYR A 166 -12.93 -0.33 1.13
C TYR A 166 -12.62 -0.17 2.61
N PHE A 167 -11.91 0.91 2.90
CA PHE A 167 -11.69 1.37 4.26
C PHE A 167 -12.70 2.48 4.51
N GLU A 168 -13.48 2.34 5.58
CA GLU A 168 -14.44 3.34 5.98
C GLU A 168 -14.40 3.52 7.49
N GLY A 169 -14.31 4.77 7.93
CA GLY A 169 -14.17 5.06 9.35
C GLY A 169 -14.30 6.54 9.68
N PHE A 170 -13.68 6.91 10.79
CA PHE A 170 -13.67 8.28 11.29
C PHE A 170 -12.24 8.75 11.48
N GLN A 171 -12.06 10.06 11.27
CA GLN A 171 -10.83 10.77 11.56
C GLN A 171 -10.96 11.47 12.91
N TYR A 172 -9.86 11.45 13.68
CA TYR A 172 -9.73 12.06 14.98
C TYR A 172 -8.44 12.89 15.03
N GLN A 173 -8.50 14.03 15.71
CA GLN A 173 -7.35 14.84 16.03
C GLN A 173 -7.02 14.70 17.51
N LEU A 174 -5.76 14.40 17.83
CA LEU A 174 -5.24 14.26 19.18
C LEU A 174 -3.95 15.07 19.30
N GLY A 175 -4.07 16.37 19.61
CA GLY A 175 -2.93 17.28 19.66
C GLY A 175 -2.22 17.32 18.31
N ASP A 176 -0.97 16.86 18.28
CA ASP A 176 -0.10 16.77 17.09
C ASP A 176 -0.31 15.49 16.26
N PHE A 177 -1.22 14.61 16.69
CA PHE A 177 -1.54 13.38 16.00
C PHE A 177 -2.87 13.48 15.25
N GLN A 178 -2.89 12.93 14.05
CA GLN A 178 -4.11 12.60 13.33
C GLN A 178 -4.28 11.09 13.29
N LEU A 179 -5.43 10.60 13.77
CA LEU A 179 -5.77 9.19 13.79
C LEU A 179 -6.93 8.93 12.85
N ARG A 180 -6.92 7.81 12.13
CA ARG A 180 -8.08 7.33 11.38
C ARG A 180 -8.36 5.89 11.78
N VAL A 181 -9.56 5.63 12.28
CA VAL A 181 -9.99 4.28 12.69
C VAL A 181 -11.16 3.87 11.83
N GLY A 182 -11.08 2.69 11.22
CA GLY A 182 -12.11 2.23 10.31
C GLY A 182 -12.22 0.72 10.17
N LYS A 183 -13.34 0.30 9.58
CA LYS A 183 -13.56 -1.06 9.12
C LYS A 183 -12.99 -1.25 7.73
N VAL A 184 -12.65 -2.50 7.43
CA VAL A 184 -12.28 -2.95 6.09
C VAL A 184 -13.37 -3.88 5.57
N THR A 185 -13.99 -3.55 4.43
CA THR A 185 -14.98 -4.40 3.77
C THR A 185 -14.62 -4.65 2.31
N PRO A 186 -14.79 -5.87 1.77
CA PRO A 186 -14.62 -6.13 0.35
C PRO A 186 -15.73 -5.49 -0.49
N THR A 187 -15.43 -5.13 -1.73
CA THR A 187 -16.39 -4.50 -2.67
C THR A 187 -17.68 -5.29 -2.90
N HIS A 188 -17.65 -6.62 -2.76
CA HIS A 188 -18.81 -7.48 -3.02
C HIS A 188 -19.36 -8.15 -1.75
N SER A 189 -19.00 -7.66 -0.56
CA SER A 189 -19.54 -8.20 0.69
C SER A 189 -19.51 -7.18 1.82
N ASP A 190 -20.60 -7.07 2.57
CA ASP A 190 -20.64 -6.27 3.80
C ASP A 190 -19.95 -6.97 4.99
N ASN A 191 -19.41 -8.17 4.77
CA ASN A 191 -18.65 -8.89 5.77
C ASN A 191 -17.37 -8.13 6.14
N LEU A 192 -17.29 -7.75 7.42
CA LEU A 192 -16.13 -7.10 8.00
C LEU A 192 -14.89 -8.00 7.87
N ARG A 193 -13.88 -7.52 7.14
CA ARG A 193 -12.59 -8.20 6.99
C ARG A 193 -11.65 -7.93 8.16
N GLY A 194 -11.74 -6.74 8.73
CA GLY A 194 -10.81 -6.29 9.75
C GLY A 194 -11.10 -4.87 10.19
N ILE A 195 -10.37 -4.45 11.22
CA ILE A 195 -10.33 -3.07 11.69
C ILE A 195 -8.91 -2.57 11.44
N ILE A 196 -8.80 -1.34 10.94
CA ILE A 196 -7.54 -0.66 10.68
C ILE A 196 -7.47 0.62 11.51
N MET A 197 -6.26 0.99 11.89
CA MET A 197 -5.96 2.27 12.50
C MET A 197 -4.74 2.88 11.80
N GLU A 198 -4.89 4.11 11.34
CA GLU A 198 -3.80 4.95 10.85
C GLU A 198 -3.45 5.96 11.91
N VAL A 199 -2.15 6.16 12.10
CA VAL A 199 -1.61 7.16 13.01
C VAL A 199 -0.61 7.98 12.23
N GLU A 200 -0.87 9.28 12.16
CA GLU A 200 0.00 10.26 11.53
C GLU A 200 0.45 11.29 12.57
N TYR A 201 1.74 11.55 12.66
CA TYR A 201 2.32 12.56 13.54
C TYR A 201 2.80 13.77 12.73
N LEU A 202 2.35 14.98 13.12
CA LEU A 202 2.55 16.24 12.41
C LEU A 202 2.98 17.38 13.36
N PRO A 203 3.89 18.29 12.96
CA PRO A 203 4.86 18.20 11.85
C PRO A 203 6.17 17.50 12.28
N LEU A 204 6.85 16.81 11.35
CA LEU A 204 8.16 16.21 11.64
C LEU A 204 9.26 17.27 11.76
N SER A 205 9.76 17.47 12.98
CA SER A 205 10.99 18.22 13.24
C SER A 205 12.26 17.37 13.06
N SER A 206 12.17 16.07 13.36
CA SER A 206 13.25 15.09 13.22
C SER A 206 12.65 13.69 13.17
N LEU A 207 13.00 12.90 12.15
CA LEU A 207 12.49 11.53 11.99
C LEU A 207 12.76 10.66 13.23
N GLU A 208 13.95 10.78 13.83
CA GLU A 208 14.36 9.98 14.98
C GLU A 208 13.52 10.32 16.22
N LYS A 209 13.35 11.61 16.51
CA LYS A 209 12.49 12.04 17.63
C LYS A 209 11.04 11.66 17.40
N SER A 210 10.56 11.80 16.16
CA SER A 210 9.19 11.44 15.81
C SER A 210 8.94 9.94 15.87
N ARG A 211 9.94 9.09 15.61
CA ARG A 211 9.85 7.65 15.85
C ARG A 211 9.64 7.34 17.32
N GLN A 212 10.42 7.97 18.21
CA GLN A 212 10.26 7.82 19.67
C GLN A 212 8.87 8.28 20.13
N VAL A 213 8.43 9.45 19.68
CA VAL A 213 7.09 9.98 19.98
C VAL A 213 5.97 9.06 19.48
N MET A 214 6.15 8.44 18.31
CA MET A 214 5.21 7.47 17.76
C MET A 214 5.20 6.15 18.55
N GLU A 215 6.34 5.70 19.05
CA GLU A 215 6.43 4.53 19.93
C GLU A 215 5.74 4.79 21.28
N GLU A 216 6.00 5.94 21.90
CA GLU A 216 5.32 6.38 23.12
C GLU A 216 3.80 6.46 22.93
N PHE A 217 3.34 6.98 21.78
CA PHE A 217 1.92 6.98 21.44
C PHE A 217 1.35 5.55 21.36
N VAL A 218 2.07 4.62 20.73
CA VAL A 218 1.64 3.22 20.63
C VAL A 218 1.54 2.57 22.01
N ASP A 219 2.45 2.87 22.93
CA ASP A 219 2.42 2.36 24.31
C ASP A 219 1.20 2.89 25.07
N ILE A 220 0.94 4.20 25.01
CA ILE A 220 -0.26 4.83 25.61
C ILE A 220 -1.54 4.22 25.03
N TRP A 221 -1.57 4.03 23.72
CA TRP A 221 -2.70 3.41 23.03
C TRP A 221 -2.94 1.97 23.47
N GLN A 222 -1.88 1.16 23.58
CA GLN A 222 -1.97 -0.22 24.06
C GLN A 222 -2.49 -0.26 25.51
N GLU A 223 -2.00 0.62 26.38
CA GLU A 223 -2.49 0.73 27.75
C GLU A 223 -3.99 1.10 27.78
N ALA A 224 -4.41 2.07 26.98
CA ALA A 224 -5.81 2.50 26.90
C ALA A 224 -6.75 1.37 26.43
N ILE A 225 -6.33 0.59 25.43
CA ILE A 225 -7.09 -0.58 24.94
C ILE A 225 -7.12 -1.71 25.97
N SER A 226 -6.02 -1.95 26.70
CA SER A 226 -5.93 -3.02 27.68
C SER A 226 -7.03 -2.91 28.76
N LYS A 227 -7.39 -1.67 29.13
CA LYS A 227 -8.45 -1.35 30.09
C LYS A 227 -9.85 -1.76 29.60
N ARG A 228 -10.04 -1.93 28.29
CA ARG A 228 -11.33 -2.34 27.67
C ARG A 228 -11.50 -3.85 27.56
N SER A 229 -10.46 -4.65 27.85
CA SER A 229 -10.50 -6.13 27.77
C SER A 229 -11.03 -6.67 26.43
N LEU A 230 -10.67 -6.01 25.32
CA LEU A 230 -11.13 -6.40 23.99
C LEU A 230 -10.49 -7.71 23.52
N PRO A 231 -11.20 -8.55 22.72
CA PRO A 231 -10.70 -9.85 22.27
C PRO A 231 -9.74 -9.72 21.07
N GLY A 232 -8.59 -9.11 21.29
CA GLY A 232 -7.54 -8.90 20.31
C GLY A 232 -6.66 -7.70 20.64
N HIS A 233 -5.79 -7.33 19.70
CA HIS A 233 -4.89 -6.19 19.85
C HIS A 233 -4.51 -5.62 18.48
N PHE A 234 -4.04 -4.38 18.45
CA PHE A 234 -3.48 -3.79 17.24
C PHE A 234 -2.05 -4.26 17.02
N MET A 235 -1.77 -4.65 15.78
CA MET A 235 -0.46 -5.09 15.32
C MET A 235 0.07 -4.14 14.26
N HIS A 236 1.26 -3.61 14.50
CA HIS A 236 2.05 -2.89 13.51
C HIS A 236 3.02 -3.87 12.84
N ILE A 237 3.02 -3.92 11.51
CA ILE A 237 3.96 -4.71 10.74
C ILE A 237 4.80 -3.76 9.93
N GLU A 238 6.05 -3.59 10.35
CA GLU A 238 6.99 -2.73 9.66
C GLU A 238 7.45 -3.38 8.35
N PRO A 239 7.17 -2.77 7.18
CA PRO A 239 7.67 -3.29 5.91
C PRO A 239 9.18 -3.05 5.81
N SER A 240 9.89 -3.96 5.15
CA SER A 240 11.30 -3.70 4.81
C SER A 240 11.36 -2.72 3.63
N PHE A 241 11.41 -1.42 3.91
CA PHE A 241 11.44 -0.38 2.87
C PHE A 241 12.67 -0.49 1.95
N VAL A 242 13.82 -0.90 2.52
CA VAL A 242 15.07 -1.13 1.78
C VAL A 242 14.90 -2.22 0.71
N GLU A 243 14.10 -3.24 0.98
CA GLU A 243 13.81 -4.30 0.00
C GLU A 243 13.04 -3.78 -1.21
N TYR A 244 12.28 -2.70 -1.04
CA TYR A 244 11.59 -1.98 -2.12
C TYR A 244 12.46 -0.89 -2.77
N GLY A 245 13.72 -0.75 -2.36
CA GLY A 245 14.64 0.29 -2.84
C GLY A 245 14.27 1.69 -2.36
N LEU A 246 13.50 1.80 -1.28
CA LEU A 246 13.13 3.08 -0.68
C LEU A 246 14.22 3.55 0.30
N SER A 247 14.46 4.86 0.31
CA SER A 247 15.39 5.54 1.24
C SER A 247 14.74 5.75 2.60
N ASP A 248 15.54 6.11 3.62
CA ASP A 248 15.02 6.44 4.95
C ASP A 248 14.17 7.73 5.00
N HIS A 249 14.17 8.52 3.92
CA HIS A 249 13.25 9.65 3.77
C HIS A 249 11.84 9.16 3.47
N TYR A 250 10.94 9.38 4.43
CA TYR A 250 9.54 9.00 4.32
C TYR A 250 8.88 9.71 3.13
N SER A 251 8.07 8.98 2.38
CA SER A 251 7.35 9.46 1.19
C SER A 251 6.04 8.67 1.03
N SER A 252 5.14 9.14 0.16
CA SER A 252 3.90 8.43 -0.13
C SER A 252 4.10 6.99 -0.63
N GLN A 253 5.25 6.65 -1.20
CA GLN A 253 5.60 5.27 -1.57
C GLN A 253 5.74 4.37 -0.33
N HIS A 254 6.25 4.88 0.79
CA HIS A 254 6.33 4.15 2.06
C HIS A 254 4.94 3.83 2.58
N THR A 255 4.05 4.83 2.57
CA THR A 255 2.65 4.66 2.94
C THR A 255 1.98 3.57 2.09
N ALA A 256 2.15 3.62 0.76
CA ALA A 256 1.62 2.61 -0.15
C ALA A 256 2.11 1.18 0.17
N VAL A 257 3.40 1.03 0.52
CA VAL A 257 3.98 -0.26 0.92
C VAL A 257 3.44 -0.75 2.27
N GLN A 258 3.18 0.15 3.23
CA GLN A 258 2.54 -0.21 4.50
C GLN A 258 1.13 -0.77 4.28
N TYR A 259 0.29 -0.09 3.49
CA TYR A 259 -1.03 -0.61 3.13
C TYR A 259 -0.95 -1.97 2.44
N ALA A 260 -0.02 -2.13 1.49
CA ALA A 260 0.17 -3.40 0.79
C ALA A 260 0.53 -4.55 1.75
N THR A 261 1.30 -4.24 2.81
CA THR A 261 1.72 -5.20 3.84
C THR A 261 0.56 -5.60 4.74
N VAL A 262 -0.23 -4.63 5.22
CA VAL A 262 -1.43 -4.90 6.03
C VAL A 262 -2.47 -5.69 5.23
N MET A 263 -2.69 -5.33 3.97
CA MET A 263 -3.65 -6.00 3.10
C MET A 263 -3.32 -7.49 2.93
N ALA A 264 -2.05 -7.80 2.72
CA ALA A 264 -1.59 -9.17 2.62
C ALA A 264 -2.02 -10.03 3.81
N GLN A 265 -1.94 -9.48 5.02
CA GLN A 265 -2.37 -10.17 6.23
C GLN A 265 -3.88 -10.31 6.28
N LEU A 266 -4.64 -9.25 5.96
CA LEU A 266 -6.10 -9.29 5.92
C LEU A 266 -6.65 -10.32 4.90
N ILE A 267 -5.95 -10.55 3.80
CA ILE A 267 -6.28 -11.65 2.87
C ILE A 267 -5.86 -13.02 3.42
N ALA A 268 -4.65 -13.15 3.96
CA ALA A 268 -4.11 -14.42 4.46
C ALA A 268 -4.95 -14.98 5.62
N THR A 269 -5.39 -14.15 6.56
CA THR A 269 -6.22 -14.57 7.69
C THR A 269 -7.54 -15.22 7.24
N GLN A 270 -8.10 -14.80 6.09
CA GLN A 270 -9.32 -15.42 5.58
C GLN A 270 -9.11 -16.79 4.93
N SER A 271 -7.98 -17.05 4.26
CA SER A 271 -7.75 -18.38 3.68
C SER A 271 -7.63 -19.45 4.77
N VAL A 272 -7.12 -19.07 5.95
CA VAL A 272 -7.05 -19.97 7.11
C VAL A 272 -8.43 -20.19 7.73
N GLN A 273 -9.26 -19.15 7.82
CA GLN A 273 -10.62 -19.27 8.36
C GLN A 273 -11.53 -20.10 7.43
N ALA A 274 -11.39 -19.94 6.11
CA ALA A 274 -12.16 -20.68 5.11
C ALA A 274 -11.76 -22.17 4.98
N ALA A 275 -10.52 -22.53 5.37
CA ALA A 275 -10.06 -23.92 5.37
C ALA A 275 -10.44 -24.70 6.65
N ARG A 276 -10.98 -24.00 7.67
CA ARG A 276 -11.41 -24.59 8.94
C ARG A 276 -12.94 -24.79 9.04
N ASN A 277 -13.68 -24.33 8.03
CA ASN A 277 -15.12 -24.53 7.89
C ASN A 277 -15.38 -25.57 6.78
#